data_AF-A0A140H545-F1
#
_entry.id   AF-A0A140H545-F1
#
_cell.length_a   1.000
_cell.length_b   1.000
_cell.length_c   1.000
_cell.angle_alpha   90.00
_cell.angle_beta   90.00
_cell.angle_gamma   90.00
#
_symmetry.space_group_name_H-M   'P 1'
#
loop_
_entity.id
_entity.type
_entity.pdbx_description
1 polymer ?
#
loop_
_entity_poly.entity_id
_entity_poly.type
_entity_poly.pdbx_seq_one_letter_code
_entity_poly.pdbx_strand_id
1 'polypeptide(L)'
;MWRIWRCRLSFLFVTGCLLGALTAGLGSQMSDSVGRNVQAPAGVADASQEAGDVVEERTERTEEQVFAPGPPRRHSSESLFPRNPSVTARRRRNRRITLIATAVGVAVILAALYVLRRRRAQPPQEPEPPTRLRTPRPRAPSGQQQPSESEPPAGVPMKPGSLTLPFTCLGDTKVTFFGPSGRQHGFTPLYDPSPSKRVATVDAGANALFIGGGGLNGQFAKTLLEEAEKNGIRLTSVALSEHSQRIQQSLLRRAVKSPGKLVELDTGVASPVFARSFGFVPVVPGLMWKESKVGANVGVTFIHILKPEVTPYGNLNNNVMMYTVAPCGAPPDTTYSLAYKTTIAGVIRAAAAYNDTPAGQQYPVQGLRLPLLRGGIFRRNRSLESIGRANAEGTSLAITQYGPNFELQYMYDPSNAALHGLQEAESTYLASMLD
;
A
#
# COMPACT_ATOMS: atom_id res chain seq x y z
N MET A 1 -10.01 -3.51 42.94
CA MET A 1 -9.95 -4.34 41.71
C MET A 1 -8.54 -4.72 41.23
N TRP A 2 -7.46 -4.18 41.80
CA TRP A 2 -6.08 -4.44 41.34
C TRP A 2 -5.50 -5.83 41.68
N ARG A 3 -6.02 -6.53 42.70
CA ARG A 3 -5.49 -7.86 43.10
C ARG A 3 -5.93 -9.01 42.16
N ILE A 4 -7.09 -8.91 41.52
CA ILE A 4 -7.60 -9.97 40.61
C ILE A 4 -6.84 -9.97 39.27
N TRP A 5 -6.24 -8.83 38.89
CA TRP A 5 -5.53 -8.70 37.62
C TRP A 5 -4.16 -9.40 37.62
N ARG A 6 -3.48 -9.47 38.77
CA ARG A 6 -2.20 -10.18 38.89
C ARG A 6 -2.35 -11.71 38.79
N CYS A 7 -3.42 -12.29 39.34
CA CYS A 7 -3.66 -13.74 39.23
C CYS A 7 -4.00 -14.20 37.80
N ARG A 8 -4.65 -13.36 36.99
CA ARG A 8 -4.97 -13.72 35.58
C ARG A 8 -3.77 -13.60 34.64
N LEU A 9 -2.79 -12.74 34.95
CA LEU A 9 -1.55 -12.65 34.17
C LEU A 9 -0.61 -13.84 34.44
N SER A 10 -0.56 -14.32 35.68
CA SER A 10 0.21 -15.52 36.05
C SER A 10 -0.33 -16.78 35.38
N PHE A 11 -1.66 -16.92 35.24
CA PHE A 11 -2.26 -18.08 34.58
C PHE A 11 -1.89 -18.17 33.09
N LEU A 12 -1.81 -17.04 32.38
CA LEU A 12 -1.42 -17.03 30.96
C LEU A 12 0.07 -17.35 30.75
N PHE A 13 0.94 -16.98 31.69
CA PHE A 13 2.37 -17.32 31.63
C PHE A 13 2.61 -18.81 31.88
N VAL A 14 1.87 -19.43 32.81
CA VAL A 14 2.00 -20.87 33.10
C VAL A 14 1.48 -21.74 31.94
N THR A 15 0.36 -21.37 31.30
CA THR A 15 -0.13 -22.10 30.11
C THR A 15 0.76 -21.91 28.88
N GLY A 16 1.42 -20.75 28.75
CA GLY A 16 2.39 -20.51 27.68
C GLY A 16 3.68 -21.33 27.82
N CYS A 17 4.17 -21.52 29.04
CA CYS A 17 5.34 -22.36 29.32
C CYS A 17 5.05 -23.86 29.18
N LEU A 18 3.82 -24.32 29.50
CA LEU A 18 3.42 -25.72 29.35
C LEU A 18 3.22 -26.14 27.88
N LEU A 19 2.75 -25.26 27.00
CA LEU A 19 2.68 -25.56 25.56
C LEU A 19 4.06 -25.53 24.87
N GLY A 20 5.02 -24.75 25.37
CA GLY A 20 6.40 -24.74 24.86
C GLY A 20 7.20 -25.99 25.23
N ALA A 21 6.89 -26.61 26.39
CA ALA A 21 7.56 -27.83 26.85
C ALA A 21 7.08 -29.11 26.13
N LEU A 22 5.83 -29.15 25.66
CA LEU A 22 5.28 -30.32 24.96
C LEU A 22 5.80 -30.47 23.52
N THR A 23 6.29 -29.41 22.90
CA THR A 23 6.91 -29.48 21.55
C THR A 23 8.39 -29.88 21.55
N ALA A 24 9.02 -30.04 22.72
CA ALA A 24 10.44 -30.39 22.84
C ALA A 24 10.71 -31.85 23.27
N GLY A 25 9.67 -32.67 23.46
CA GLY A 25 9.78 -33.99 24.09
C GLY A 25 9.49 -35.23 23.23
N LEU A 26 9.18 -35.09 21.94
CA LEU A 26 8.77 -36.22 21.09
C LEU A 26 9.72 -36.40 19.90
N GLY A 27 10.80 -37.15 20.13
CA GLY A 27 11.80 -37.44 19.12
C GLY A 27 12.76 -38.55 19.55
N SER A 28 12.23 -39.72 19.92
CA SER A 28 13.03 -40.92 20.14
C SER A 28 12.20 -42.18 19.85
N GLN A 29 12.81 -43.11 19.11
CA GLN A 29 12.42 -44.51 18.83
C GLN A 29 11.18 -44.76 17.93
N MET A 30 11.10 -45.80 17.10
CA MET A 30 12.01 -46.71 16.39
C MET A 30 11.07 -47.54 15.47
N SER A 31 11.57 -48.02 14.34
CA SER A 31 10.85 -48.82 13.34
C SER A 31 10.25 -50.13 13.90
N ASP A 32 9.08 -50.55 13.42
CA ASP A 32 8.94 -51.65 12.45
C ASP A 32 7.52 -52.24 12.38
N SER A 33 7.12 -52.48 11.12
CA SER A 33 6.38 -53.67 10.66
C SER A 33 4.84 -53.79 10.75
N VAL A 34 4.36 -54.38 9.64
CA VAL A 34 3.14 -55.18 9.41
C VAL A 34 1.85 -54.44 9.08
N GLY A 35 1.43 -54.61 7.83
CA GLY A 35 0.19 -54.10 7.27
C GLY A 35 -1.03 -54.99 7.52
N ARG A 36 -2.19 -54.47 7.13
CA ARG A 36 -3.33 -55.26 6.65
C ARG A 36 -4.33 -54.35 5.93
N ASN A 37 -4.69 -54.77 4.72
CA ASN A 37 -5.82 -54.31 3.91
C ASN A 37 -7.14 -54.42 4.68
N VAL A 38 -8.08 -53.48 4.49
CA VAL A 38 -9.52 -53.75 4.26
C VAL A 38 -10.17 -52.58 3.49
N GLN A 39 -10.72 -52.92 2.31
CA GLN A 39 -11.92 -52.46 1.59
C GLN A 39 -12.63 -51.11 1.90
N ALA A 40 -12.96 -50.39 0.82
CA ALA A 40 -14.06 -49.42 0.71
C ALA A 40 -15.40 -50.12 0.33
N PRO A 41 -16.55 -49.40 0.33
CA PRO A 41 -17.22 -49.21 -0.96
C PRO A 41 -18.01 -47.89 -1.17
N ALA A 42 -17.91 -47.43 -2.43
CA ALA A 42 -18.92 -46.94 -3.40
C ALA A 42 -20.19 -46.12 -3.04
N GLY A 43 -20.41 -45.10 -3.88
CA GLY A 43 -21.68 -44.46 -4.30
C GLY A 43 -21.32 -43.19 -5.12
N VAL A 44 -21.27 -43.15 -6.46
CA VAL A 44 -22.23 -43.31 -7.59
C VAL A 44 -23.17 -42.10 -7.82
N ALA A 45 -23.19 -41.66 -9.10
CA ALA A 45 -24.13 -40.80 -9.85
C ALA A 45 -23.80 -39.28 -9.88
N ASP A 46 -23.79 -38.56 -11.01
CA ASP A 46 -24.00 -38.90 -12.43
C ASP A 46 -23.51 -37.74 -13.33
N ALA A 47 -23.41 -38.05 -14.61
CA ALA A 47 -22.90 -37.35 -15.78
C ALA A 47 -23.42 -35.93 -16.10
N SER A 48 -22.60 -35.18 -16.84
CA SER A 48 -22.97 -34.55 -18.12
C SER A 48 -21.72 -34.24 -18.95
N GLN A 49 -21.79 -34.64 -20.21
CA GLN A 49 -20.73 -34.73 -21.21
C GLN A 49 -21.07 -33.73 -22.33
N GLU A 50 -20.09 -32.96 -22.79
CA GLU A 50 -20.12 -32.42 -24.16
C GLU A 50 -18.69 -32.30 -24.69
N ALA A 51 -18.51 -32.88 -25.87
CA ALA A 51 -17.25 -33.05 -26.59
C ALA A 51 -17.07 -31.93 -27.62
N GLY A 52 -15.82 -31.65 -27.95
CA GLY A 52 -15.42 -30.79 -29.06
C GLY A 52 -13.93 -30.96 -29.33
N ASP A 53 -13.60 -31.98 -30.11
CA ASP A 53 -12.30 -32.24 -30.73
C ASP A 53 -11.79 -31.04 -31.54
N VAL A 54 -10.47 -30.97 -31.75
CA VAL A 54 -9.77 -30.79 -33.04
C VAL A 54 -8.35 -30.22 -32.84
N VAL A 55 -7.38 -31.14 -33.04
CA VAL A 55 -6.13 -31.03 -33.82
C VAL A 55 -4.83 -30.52 -33.16
N GLU A 56 -3.88 -31.46 -33.12
CA GLU A 56 -2.43 -31.31 -32.98
C GLU A 56 -1.81 -30.46 -34.11
N GLU A 57 -0.78 -29.67 -33.79
CA GLU A 57 0.40 -29.65 -34.65
C GLU A 57 1.68 -29.48 -33.82
N ARG A 58 2.61 -30.39 -34.08
CA ARG A 58 3.92 -30.58 -33.47
C ARG A 58 4.96 -30.22 -34.52
N THR A 59 5.83 -29.26 -34.23
CA THR A 59 7.07 -29.10 -35.01
C THR A 59 8.23 -28.69 -34.11
N GLU A 60 9.10 -29.66 -33.84
CA GLU A 60 10.47 -29.48 -33.37
C GLU A 60 11.32 -28.91 -34.52
N ARG A 61 12.25 -27.99 -34.21
CA ARG A 61 13.55 -27.92 -34.90
C ARG A 61 14.61 -27.25 -34.02
N THR A 62 15.61 -28.07 -33.71
CA THR A 62 16.91 -27.78 -33.11
C THR A 62 17.91 -27.41 -34.22
N GLU A 63 18.82 -26.47 -33.96
CA GLU A 63 20.12 -26.15 -34.61
C GLU A 63 20.36 -24.63 -34.39
N GLU A 64 21.52 -24.06 -34.04
CA GLU A 64 22.91 -24.51 -34.05
C GLU A 64 23.78 -23.57 -33.17
N GLN A 65 25.02 -24.00 -32.94
CA GLN A 65 26.03 -23.54 -31.96
C GLN A 65 26.71 -22.18 -32.27
N VAL A 66 27.43 -21.59 -31.29
CA VAL A 66 28.90 -21.28 -31.34
C VAL A 66 29.40 -20.58 -30.04
N PHE A 67 30.32 -21.26 -29.32
CA PHE A 67 31.54 -20.87 -28.55
C PHE A 67 31.80 -19.41 -28.11
N ALA A 68 32.43 -19.03 -26.97
CA ALA A 68 33.29 -19.68 -25.95
C ALA A 68 33.41 -18.77 -24.67
N PRO A 69 33.97 -19.27 -23.54
CA PRO A 69 35.15 -18.58 -22.99
C PRO A 69 36.27 -19.52 -22.51
N GLY A 70 37.53 -19.05 -22.63
CA GLY A 70 38.79 -19.79 -22.43
C GLY A 70 39.26 -20.03 -20.98
N PRO A 71 40.42 -20.72 -20.79
CA PRO A 71 40.62 -21.72 -19.74
C PRO A 71 41.46 -21.28 -18.51
N PRO A 72 41.53 -22.10 -17.43
CA PRO A 72 42.14 -21.70 -16.16
C PRO A 72 43.60 -22.17 -16.00
N ARG A 73 44.39 -21.43 -15.20
CA ARG A 73 45.73 -21.85 -14.73
C ARG A 73 45.72 -22.06 -13.20
N ARG A 74 45.92 -23.34 -12.80
CA ARG A 74 46.92 -23.88 -11.83
C ARG A 74 47.26 -23.00 -10.61
N HIS A 75 47.23 -23.42 -9.34
CA HIS A 75 47.98 -24.52 -8.69
C HIS A 75 47.73 -24.47 -7.16
N SER A 76 47.77 -25.64 -6.49
CA SER A 76 48.14 -25.89 -5.07
C SER A 76 47.15 -25.42 -3.98
N SER A 77 46.86 -26.11 -2.86
CA SER A 77 47.31 -27.36 -2.25
C SER A 77 46.41 -27.61 -1.01
N GLU A 78 46.26 -28.87 -0.61
CA GLU A 78 45.96 -29.32 0.77
C GLU A 78 44.60 -28.98 1.43
N SER A 79 43.74 -30.00 1.58
CA SER A 79 43.63 -30.71 2.86
C SER A 79 42.44 -31.70 2.87
N LEU A 80 42.78 -32.91 3.28
CA LEU A 80 41.93 -34.08 3.48
C LEU A 80 40.89 -33.83 4.58
N PHE A 81 39.60 -34.00 4.33
CA PHE A 81 38.61 -34.58 5.25
C PHE A 81 37.26 -34.79 4.52
N PRO A 82 36.69 -36.01 4.45
CA PRO A 82 35.41 -36.24 3.80
C PRO A 82 34.27 -35.84 4.75
N ARG A 83 33.63 -34.68 4.52
CA ARG A 83 32.40 -34.29 5.24
C ARG A 83 31.17 -34.77 4.48
N ASN A 84 30.52 -35.80 5.04
CA ASN A 84 29.26 -36.39 4.58
C ASN A 84 28.18 -35.33 4.22
N PRO A 85 27.72 -35.25 2.95
CA PRO A 85 26.74 -34.26 2.50
C PRO A 85 25.30 -34.53 3.00
N SER A 86 25.03 -35.67 3.62
CA SER A 86 23.68 -36.08 4.05
C SER A 86 23.23 -35.49 5.40
N VAL A 87 24.16 -35.06 6.26
CA VAL A 87 23.83 -34.50 7.60
C VAL A 87 23.59 -32.98 7.56
N THR A 88 24.15 -32.28 6.57
CA THR A 88 24.02 -30.81 6.42
C THR A 88 22.68 -30.41 5.79
N ALA A 89 22.09 -31.23 4.93
CA ALA A 89 20.78 -30.98 4.32
C ALA A 89 19.63 -31.05 5.33
N ARG A 90 19.65 -32.05 6.25
CA ARG A 90 18.59 -32.23 7.26
C ARG A 90 18.61 -31.12 8.33
N ARG A 91 19.80 -30.63 8.73
CA ARG A 91 19.94 -29.48 9.63
C ARG A 91 19.45 -28.16 9.00
N ARG A 92 19.65 -27.95 7.70
CA ARG A 92 19.13 -26.75 7.00
C ARG A 92 17.60 -26.75 6.90
N ARG A 93 16.97 -27.92 6.67
CA ARG A 93 15.51 -28.02 6.59
C ARG A 93 14.84 -27.76 7.94
N ASN A 94 15.37 -28.34 9.04
CA ASN A 94 14.82 -28.11 10.37
C ASN A 94 14.96 -26.65 10.83
N ARG A 95 16.09 -25.98 10.54
CA ARG A 95 16.23 -24.54 10.84
C ARG A 95 15.21 -23.66 10.11
N ARG A 96 14.89 -23.97 8.84
CA ARG A 96 13.87 -23.23 8.09
C ARG A 96 12.48 -23.42 8.70
N ILE A 97 12.12 -24.63 9.11
CA ILE A 97 10.83 -24.91 9.75
C ILE A 97 10.71 -24.14 11.09
N THR A 98 11.75 -24.17 11.92
CA THR A 98 11.75 -23.44 13.21
C THR A 98 11.65 -21.92 13.00
N LEU A 99 12.32 -21.35 12.00
CA LEU A 99 12.24 -19.92 11.68
C LEU A 99 10.85 -19.51 11.15
N ILE A 100 10.25 -20.35 10.30
CA ILE A 100 8.89 -20.09 9.80
C ILE A 100 7.87 -20.19 10.95
N ALA A 101 7.98 -21.20 11.81
CA ALA A 101 7.08 -21.37 12.95
C ALA A 101 7.17 -20.20 13.95
N THR A 102 8.39 -19.72 14.24
CA THR A 102 8.59 -18.54 15.10
C THR A 102 8.06 -17.26 14.46
N ALA A 103 8.28 -17.05 13.16
CA ALA A 103 7.73 -15.89 12.45
C ALA A 103 6.18 -15.89 12.46
N VAL A 104 5.55 -17.04 12.25
CA VAL A 104 4.09 -17.19 12.33
C VAL A 104 3.59 -16.95 13.75
N GLY A 105 4.26 -17.51 14.76
CA GLY A 105 3.91 -17.29 16.17
C GLY A 105 3.95 -15.82 16.58
N VAL A 106 5.01 -15.11 16.19
CA VAL A 106 5.15 -13.66 16.45
C VAL A 106 4.06 -12.86 15.71
N ALA A 107 3.76 -13.20 14.45
CA ALA A 107 2.71 -12.53 13.69
C ALA A 107 1.31 -12.70 14.32
N VAL A 108 0.99 -13.89 14.83
CA VAL A 108 -0.28 -14.16 15.54
C VAL A 108 -0.38 -13.36 16.84
N ILE A 109 0.70 -13.29 17.62
CA ILE A 109 0.74 -12.50 18.87
C ILE A 109 0.55 -11.00 18.56
N LEU A 110 1.24 -10.48 17.53
CA LEU A 110 1.10 -9.08 17.13
C LEU A 110 -0.31 -8.75 16.62
N ALA A 111 -0.92 -9.65 15.84
CA ALA A 111 -2.30 -9.50 15.39
C ALA A 111 -3.30 -9.50 16.57
N ALA A 112 -3.10 -10.39 17.56
CA ALA A 112 -3.93 -10.43 18.77
C ALA A 112 -3.80 -9.14 19.59
N LEU A 113 -2.57 -8.63 19.78
CA LEU A 113 -2.31 -7.36 20.47
C LEU A 113 -2.93 -6.16 19.74
N TYR A 114 -2.89 -6.16 18.40
CA TYR A 114 -3.53 -5.14 17.58
C TYR A 114 -5.05 -5.12 17.79
N VAL A 115 -5.70 -6.29 17.74
CA VAL A 115 -7.15 -6.41 18.00
C VAL A 115 -7.51 -5.96 19.42
N LEU A 116 -6.69 -6.33 20.41
CA LEU A 116 -6.92 -5.94 21.81
C LEU A 116 -6.77 -4.42 22.02
N ARG A 117 -5.77 -3.80 21.41
CA ARG A 117 -5.58 -2.34 21.45
C ARG A 117 -6.74 -1.62 20.78
N ARG A 118 -7.20 -2.10 19.62
CA ARG A 118 -8.33 -1.50 18.89
C ARG A 118 -9.63 -1.57 19.68
N ARG A 119 -9.90 -2.69 20.38
CA ARG A 119 -11.06 -2.81 21.29
C ARG A 119 -10.98 -1.85 22.48
N ARG A 120 -9.79 -1.58 23.02
CA ARG A 120 -9.62 -0.62 24.13
C ARG A 120 -9.73 0.85 23.70
N ALA A 121 -9.51 1.13 22.42
CA ALA A 121 -9.57 2.50 21.87
C ALA A 121 -10.98 2.91 21.41
N GLN A 122 -11.97 2.01 21.42
CA GLN A 122 -13.37 2.41 21.22
C GLN A 122 -13.89 3.11 22.49
N PRO A 123 -14.30 4.39 22.40
CA PRO A 123 -15.02 5.04 23.49
C PRO A 123 -16.32 4.27 23.77
N PRO A 124 -16.78 4.17 25.03
CA PRO A 124 -18.15 3.78 25.31
C PRO A 124 -19.09 4.68 24.52
N GLN A 125 -20.10 4.11 23.84
CA GLN A 125 -21.19 4.91 23.28
C GLN A 125 -21.82 5.70 24.44
N GLU A 126 -21.67 7.03 24.42
CA GLU A 126 -22.46 7.91 25.27
C GLU A 126 -23.94 7.72 24.91
N PRO A 127 -24.84 7.57 25.88
CA PRO A 127 -26.27 7.56 25.63
C PRO A 127 -26.69 8.93 25.08
N GLU A 128 -27.50 8.93 24.01
CA GLU A 128 -28.09 10.15 23.44
C GLU A 128 -28.77 11.00 24.53
N PRO A 129 -28.45 12.31 24.63
CA PRO A 129 -29.22 13.20 25.50
C PRO A 129 -30.60 13.47 24.85
N PRO A 130 -31.68 13.55 25.64
CA PRO A 130 -33.02 13.80 25.12
C PRO A 130 -33.08 15.16 24.43
N THR A 131 -33.75 15.17 23.28
CA THR A 131 -34.04 16.31 22.40
C THR A 131 -34.48 17.53 23.20
N ARG A 132 -33.60 18.54 23.32
CA ARG A 132 -34.01 19.87 23.82
C ARG A 132 -34.58 20.72 22.68
N LEU A 133 -35.77 21.23 22.94
CA LEU A 133 -36.54 22.17 22.15
C LEU A 133 -35.71 23.34 21.62
N ARG A 134 -35.97 23.70 20.36
CA ARG A 134 -35.44 24.87 19.65
C ARG A 134 -35.70 26.16 20.45
N THR A 135 -34.64 26.88 20.80
CA THR A 135 -34.70 28.32 21.09
C THR A 135 -34.08 29.11 19.93
N PRO A 136 -34.63 30.28 19.57
CA PRO A 136 -34.15 31.08 18.44
C PRO A 136 -32.74 31.62 18.62
N ARG A 137 -32.01 31.70 17.50
CA ARG A 137 -30.61 32.11 17.36
C ARG A 137 -30.41 33.61 17.67
N PRO A 138 -29.47 34.00 18.54
CA PRO A 138 -29.01 35.38 18.65
C PRO A 138 -28.13 35.76 17.44
N ARG A 139 -28.28 36.99 16.94
CA ARG A 139 -27.44 37.61 15.91
C ARG A 139 -25.96 37.64 16.33
N ALA A 140 -25.08 37.37 15.36
CA ALA A 140 -23.64 37.43 15.52
C ALA A 140 -23.14 38.87 15.78
N PRO A 141 -22.12 39.06 16.63
CA PRO A 141 -21.28 40.24 16.60
C PRO A 141 -20.27 40.12 15.45
N SER A 142 -20.28 41.11 14.56
CA SER A 142 -19.24 41.38 13.57
C SER A 142 -17.94 41.76 14.26
N GLY A 143 -16.79 41.28 13.75
CA GLY A 143 -15.48 41.88 14.05
C GLY A 143 -14.57 41.06 14.95
N GLN A 144 -13.97 40.00 14.41
CA GLN A 144 -12.59 39.66 14.73
C GLN A 144 -11.86 39.39 13.42
N GLN A 145 -10.96 40.31 13.06
CA GLN A 145 -10.00 40.14 11.98
C GLN A 145 -9.21 38.86 12.25
N GLN A 146 -9.30 37.88 11.35
CA GLN A 146 -8.32 36.80 11.28
C GLN A 146 -6.94 37.43 11.03
N PRO A 147 -5.88 36.99 11.74
CA PRO A 147 -4.52 37.32 11.36
C PRO A 147 -4.27 36.80 9.95
N SER A 148 -3.95 37.70 9.01
CA SER A 148 -3.43 37.31 7.70
C SER A 148 -2.18 36.47 7.92
N GLU A 149 -2.23 35.19 7.55
CA GLU A 149 -1.03 34.38 7.34
C GLU A 149 -0.20 35.09 6.26
N SER A 150 0.90 35.70 6.66
CA SER A 150 1.94 36.16 5.76
C SER A 150 2.46 34.97 4.94
N GLU A 151 2.16 34.98 3.64
CA GLU A 151 2.74 34.08 2.65
C GLU A 151 4.27 34.13 2.74
N PRO A 152 4.98 32.98 2.69
CA PRO A 152 6.41 33.00 2.44
C PRO A 152 6.66 33.63 1.06
N PRO A 153 7.81 34.28 0.83
CA PRO A 153 8.11 34.88 -0.47
C PRO A 153 7.94 33.82 -1.56
N ALA A 154 7.02 34.08 -2.49
CA ALA A 154 6.69 33.18 -3.58
C ALA A 154 7.97 32.85 -4.37
N GLY A 155 8.40 31.60 -4.29
CA GLY A 155 9.35 31.06 -5.27
C GLY A 155 8.77 31.29 -6.67
N VAL A 156 9.63 31.64 -7.63
CA VAL A 156 9.21 31.98 -9.00
C VAL A 156 8.18 30.96 -9.50
N PRO A 157 6.93 31.37 -9.78
CA PRO A 157 5.89 30.43 -10.20
C PRO A 157 6.36 29.70 -11.46
N MET A 158 6.26 28.38 -11.47
CA MET A 158 6.54 27.61 -12.67
C MET A 158 5.66 28.12 -13.82
N LYS A 159 6.28 28.30 -14.99
CA LYS A 159 5.54 28.61 -16.21
C LYS A 159 4.51 27.49 -16.48
N PRO A 160 3.36 27.81 -17.10
CA PRO A 160 2.43 26.79 -17.58
C PRO A 160 3.15 25.71 -18.39
N GLY A 161 2.82 24.44 -18.15
CA GLY A 161 3.48 23.28 -18.78
C GLY A 161 3.88 22.22 -17.76
N SER A 162 4.75 21.30 -18.16
CA SER A 162 5.30 20.27 -17.27
C SER A 162 6.82 20.21 -17.44
N LEU A 163 7.55 20.04 -16.33
CA LEU A 163 9.00 19.89 -16.30
C LEU A 163 9.34 18.44 -15.98
N THR A 164 10.01 17.73 -16.88
CA THR A 164 10.47 16.35 -16.63
C THR A 164 11.97 16.35 -16.43
N LEU A 165 12.43 15.85 -15.29
CA LEU A 165 13.85 15.76 -14.92
C LEU A 165 14.20 14.32 -14.51
N PRO A 166 15.35 13.78 -14.92
CA PRO A 166 15.93 12.61 -14.27
C PRO A 166 16.55 13.00 -12.92
N PHE A 167 16.50 12.10 -11.94
CA PHE A 167 17.14 12.28 -10.63
C PHE A 167 18.07 11.12 -10.34
N THR A 168 19.37 11.40 -10.20
CA THR A 168 20.39 10.39 -9.89
C THR A 168 20.19 9.80 -8.50
N CYS A 169 19.70 10.61 -7.53
CA CYS A 169 19.34 10.14 -6.19
C CYS A 169 18.16 9.14 -6.17
N LEU A 170 17.49 8.98 -7.32
CA LEU A 170 16.40 8.03 -7.56
C LEU A 170 16.77 6.99 -8.64
N GLY A 171 18.07 6.71 -8.86
CA GLY A 171 18.50 5.73 -9.87
C GLY A 171 18.08 6.10 -11.29
N ASP A 172 18.20 7.39 -11.64
CA ASP A 172 17.82 7.98 -12.94
C ASP A 172 16.32 7.88 -13.27
N THR A 173 15.47 7.69 -12.26
CA THR A 173 14.02 7.73 -12.42
C THR A 173 13.58 9.09 -12.98
N LYS A 174 12.79 9.06 -14.07
CA LYS A 174 12.18 10.26 -14.64
C LYS A 174 11.03 10.74 -13.77
N VAL A 175 11.10 12.00 -13.35
CA VAL A 175 10.06 12.66 -12.55
C VAL A 175 9.51 13.86 -13.31
N THR A 176 8.20 13.88 -13.54
CA THR A 176 7.48 15.02 -14.13
C THR A 176 6.86 15.88 -13.05
N PHE A 177 7.10 17.18 -13.06
CA PHE A 177 6.43 18.16 -12.21
C PHE A 177 5.48 18.98 -13.08
N PHE A 178 4.18 18.90 -12.80
CA PHE A 178 3.21 19.73 -13.49
C PHE A 178 3.27 21.17 -12.98
N GLY A 179 3.26 22.12 -13.90
CA GLY A 179 2.99 23.53 -13.64
C GLY A 179 1.48 23.82 -13.57
N PRO A 180 1.09 25.09 -13.39
CA PRO A 180 -0.31 25.47 -13.27
C PRO A 180 -1.08 25.13 -14.54
N SER A 181 -2.22 24.45 -14.38
CA SER A 181 -3.17 24.18 -15.47
C SER A 181 -4.12 25.36 -15.71
N GLY A 182 -4.93 25.29 -16.76
CA GLY A 182 -6.02 26.26 -16.98
C GLY A 182 -7.24 26.08 -16.05
N ARG A 183 -7.23 25.10 -15.14
CA ARG A 183 -8.31 24.88 -14.17
C ARG A 183 -8.21 25.87 -13.01
N GLN A 184 -9.30 26.01 -12.24
CA GLN A 184 -9.32 26.82 -11.03
C GLN A 184 -8.13 26.45 -10.11
N HIS A 185 -7.39 27.46 -9.63
CA HIS A 185 -6.16 27.32 -8.82
C HIS A 185 -5.00 26.56 -9.49
N GLY A 186 -5.04 26.34 -10.81
CA GLY A 186 -3.98 25.66 -11.55
C GLY A 186 -3.92 24.14 -11.33
N PHE A 187 -4.94 23.52 -10.71
CA PHE A 187 -4.90 22.10 -10.35
C PHE A 187 -4.66 21.19 -11.57
N THR A 188 -3.69 20.30 -11.47
CA THR A 188 -3.46 19.24 -12.47
C THR A 188 -4.71 18.36 -12.59
N PRO A 189 -5.16 18.02 -13.82
CA PRO A 189 -6.23 17.04 -13.99
C PRO A 189 -5.82 15.68 -13.41
N LEU A 190 -6.76 14.97 -12.79
CA LEU A 190 -6.50 13.62 -12.26
C LEU A 190 -6.08 12.66 -13.38
N TYR A 191 -6.72 12.78 -14.54
CA TYR A 191 -6.49 11.94 -15.71
C TYR A 191 -6.46 12.81 -16.96
N ASP A 192 -5.69 12.39 -17.94
CA ASP A 192 -5.60 13.06 -19.24
C ASP A 192 -6.65 12.46 -20.19
N PRO A 193 -7.20 13.24 -21.14
CA PRO A 193 -8.20 12.74 -22.09
C PRO A 193 -7.64 11.76 -23.13
N SER A 194 -6.35 11.87 -23.48
CA SER A 194 -5.70 11.02 -24.48
C SER A 194 -4.30 10.57 -24.00
N PRO A 195 -4.24 9.77 -22.92
CA PRO A 195 -2.97 9.31 -22.34
C PRO A 195 -2.27 8.28 -23.23
N SER A 196 -0.97 8.45 -23.46
CA SER A 196 -0.14 7.49 -24.21
C SER A 196 0.30 6.26 -23.38
N LYS A 197 0.10 6.30 -22.06
CA LYS A 197 0.46 5.25 -21.10
C LYS A 197 -0.49 5.27 -19.91
N ARG A 198 -0.55 4.16 -19.16
CA ARG A 198 -1.41 4.05 -17.99
C ARG A 198 -0.79 4.70 -16.77
N VAL A 199 -1.37 5.82 -16.34
CA VAL A 199 -0.95 6.58 -15.16
C VAL A 199 -1.99 6.40 -14.06
N ALA A 200 -1.59 5.79 -12.95
CA ALA A 200 -2.46 5.65 -11.79
C ALA A 200 -2.30 6.88 -10.88
N THR A 201 -3.38 7.64 -10.72
CA THR A 201 -3.40 8.82 -9.85
C THR A 201 -3.67 8.41 -8.41
N VAL A 202 -2.91 8.98 -7.48
CA VAL A 202 -2.94 8.64 -6.05
C VAL A 202 -3.83 9.61 -5.30
N ASP A 203 -4.96 9.13 -4.81
CA ASP A 203 -5.85 9.89 -3.93
C ASP A 203 -5.22 10.12 -2.56
N ALA A 204 -5.30 11.38 -2.10
CA ALA A 204 -4.91 11.83 -0.77
C ALA A 204 -6.05 11.53 0.21
N GLY A 205 -6.15 10.26 0.55
CA GLY A 205 -7.26 9.68 1.28
C GLY A 205 -7.46 10.20 2.71
N ALA A 206 -8.72 10.18 3.14
CA ALA A 206 -9.13 10.36 4.52
C ALA A 206 -8.81 9.14 5.40
N ASN A 207 -8.57 9.36 6.70
CA ASN A 207 -8.37 8.28 7.67
C ASN A 207 -9.55 7.32 7.76
N ALA A 208 -10.76 7.79 7.45
CA ALA A 208 -12.00 7.01 7.44
C ALA A 208 -12.20 6.15 6.19
N LEU A 209 -11.27 6.21 5.23
CA LEU A 209 -11.20 5.33 4.05
C LEU A 209 -12.36 5.49 3.04
N PHE A 210 -13.00 6.66 2.94
CA PHE A 210 -14.04 6.89 1.93
C PHE A 210 -13.49 7.73 0.76
N ILE A 211 -14.05 7.54 -0.42
CA ILE A 211 -13.87 8.44 -1.58
C ILE A 211 -14.97 9.50 -1.58
N GLY A 212 -14.60 10.77 -1.46
CA GLY A 212 -15.55 11.87 -1.26
C GLY A 212 -14.99 13.06 -0.52
N GLY A 213 -15.88 13.89 0.00
CA GLY A 213 -15.51 15.07 0.79
C GLY A 213 -14.92 16.19 -0.08
N GLY A 214 -13.85 16.83 0.40
CA GLY A 214 -13.20 17.96 -0.27
C GLY A 214 -11.77 17.68 -0.72
N GLY A 215 -11.11 18.69 -1.27
CA GLY A 215 -9.73 18.58 -1.77
C GLY A 215 -9.60 17.54 -2.89
N LEU A 216 -8.45 16.87 -2.95
CA LEU A 216 -8.18 15.85 -3.98
C LEU A 216 -9.16 14.67 -3.92
N ASN A 217 -9.48 14.18 -2.72
CA ASN A 217 -10.45 13.10 -2.52
C ASN A 217 -11.85 13.48 -3.05
N GLY A 218 -12.26 14.73 -2.84
CA GLY A 218 -13.47 15.28 -3.45
C GLY A 218 -13.40 15.34 -4.99
N GLN A 219 -12.23 15.64 -5.56
CA GLN A 219 -12.05 15.60 -7.02
C GLN A 219 -12.13 14.17 -7.58
N PHE A 220 -11.58 13.17 -6.89
CA PHE A 220 -11.74 11.76 -7.27
C PHE A 220 -13.22 11.37 -7.28
N ALA A 221 -13.95 11.71 -6.23
CA ALA A 221 -15.38 11.46 -6.18
C ALA A 221 -16.14 12.15 -7.30
N LYS A 222 -15.85 13.44 -7.54
CA LYS A 222 -16.45 14.21 -8.64
C LYS A 222 -16.20 13.53 -10.00
N THR A 223 -14.97 13.16 -10.31
CA THR A 223 -14.63 12.50 -11.58
C THR A 223 -15.36 11.17 -11.76
N LEU A 224 -15.40 10.32 -10.73
CA LEU A 224 -16.10 9.03 -10.81
C LEU A 224 -17.62 9.20 -10.97
N LEU A 225 -18.21 10.19 -10.31
CA LEU A 225 -19.64 10.50 -10.39
C LEU A 225 -20.02 11.09 -11.77
N GLU A 226 -19.19 11.98 -12.32
CA GLU A 226 -19.40 12.55 -13.66
C GLU A 226 -19.34 11.48 -14.75
N GLU A 227 -18.40 10.53 -14.68
CA GLU A 227 -18.35 9.41 -15.63
C GLU A 227 -19.51 8.44 -15.44
N ALA A 228 -19.90 8.14 -14.19
CA ALA A 228 -21.08 7.32 -13.91
C ALA A 228 -22.36 7.94 -14.50
N GLU A 229 -22.55 9.26 -14.32
CA GLU A 229 -23.70 10.00 -14.85
C GLU A 229 -23.72 9.98 -16.39
N LYS A 230 -22.58 10.23 -17.04
CA LYS A 230 -22.45 10.14 -18.52
C LYS A 230 -22.83 8.77 -19.07
N ASN A 231 -22.57 7.70 -18.30
CA ASN A 231 -22.87 6.32 -18.69
C ASN A 231 -24.20 5.81 -18.10
N GLY A 232 -25.06 6.69 -17.59
CA GLY A 232 -26.41 6.33 -17.12
C GLY A 232 -26.45 5.52 -15.81
N ILE A 233 -25.35 5.48 -15.04
CA ILE A 233 -25.30 4.81 -13.75
C ILE A 233 -25.78 5.78 -12.67
N ARG A 234 -26.87 5.42 -11.98
CA ARG A 234 -27.37 6.16 -10.81
C ARG A 234 -26.48 5.92 -9.59
N LEU A 235 -25.41 6.69 -9.46
CA LEU A 235 -24.51 6.67 -8.31
C LEU A 235 -24.52 8.04 -7.61
N THR A 236 -24.87 8.07 -6.32
CA THR A 236 -24.82 9.31 -5.52
C THR A 236 -23.49 9.45 -4.80
N SER A 237 -23.13 10.68 -4.41
CA SER A 237 -21.93 10.95 -3.61
C SER A 237 -21.90 10.17 -2.28
N VAL A 238 -23.06 10.04 -1.62
CA VAL A 238 -23.22 9.25 -0.39
C VAL A 238 -22.99 7.76 -0.67
N ALA A 239 -23.61 7.23 -1.74
CA ALA A 239 -23.45 5.83 -2.11
C ALA A 239 -21.99 5.50 -2.47
N LEU A 240 -21.30 6.37 -3.22
CA LEU A 240 -19.87 6.22 -3.52
C LEU A 240 -19.01 6.23 -2.24
N SER A 241 -19.26 7.18 -1.34
CA SER A 241 -18.54 7.32 -0.07
C SER A 241 -18.69 6.08 0.82
N GLU A 242 -19.92 5.62 1.07
CA GLU A 242 -20.19 4.44 1.89
C GLU A 242 -19.67 3.15 1.25
N HIS A 243 -19.82 3.02 -0.07
CA HIS A 243 -19.37 1.84 -0.81
C HIS A 243 -17.85 1.71 -0.81
N SER A 244 -17.15 2.76 -1.21
CA SER A 244 -15.68 2.80 -1.18
C SER A 244 -15.14 2.57 0.22
N GLN A 245 -15.77 3.17 1.24
CA GLN A 245 -15.45 2.93 2.65
C GLN A 245 -15.53 1.45 3.02
N ARG A 246 -16.62 0.77 2.66
CA ARG A 246 -16.82 -0.65 2.98
C ARG A 246 -15.78 -1.55 2.32
N ILE A 247 -15.47 -1.30 1.05
CA ILE A 247 -14.45 -2.05 0.29
C ILE A 247 -13.06 -1.83 0.89
N GLN A 248 -12.65 -0.58 1.09
CA GLN A 248 -11.33 -0.24 1.60
C GLN A 248 -11.13 -0.70 3.06
N GLN A 249 -12.16 -0.62 3.91
CA GLN A 249 -12.11 -1.21 5.25
C GLN A 249 -11.95 -2.74 5.22
N SER A 250 -12.58 -3.42 4.27
CA SER A 250 -12.46 -4.88 4.09
C SER A 250 -11.06 -5.27 3.63
N LEU A 251 -10.51 -4.53 2.67
CA LEU A 251 -9.12 -4.70 2.21
C LEU A 251 -8.11 -4.41 3.32
N LEU A 252 -8.29 -3.34 4.10
CA LEU A 252 -7.42 -3.03 5.24
C LEU A 252 -7.42 -4.19 6.25
N ARG A 253 -8.58 -4.76 6.58
CA ARG A 253 -8.67 -5.93 7.48
C ARG A 253 -7.91 -7.14 6.94
N ARG A 254 -7.88 -7.35 5.63
CA ARG A 254 -7.08 -8.41 4.98
C ARG A 254 -5.58 -8.06 5.01
N ALA A 255 -5.21 -6.85 4.62
CA ALA A 255 -3.83 -6.39 4.54
C ALA A 255 -3.12 -6.42 5.91
N VAL A 256 -3.79 -6.03 6.99
CA VAL A 256 -3.25 -6.06 8.36
C VAL A 256 -2.94 -7.50 8.83
N LYS A 257 -3.62 -8.52 8.28
CA LYS A 257 -3.30 -9.93 8.57
C LYS A 257 -2.09 -10.45 7.78
N SER A 258 -1.61 -9.70 6.79
CA SER A 258 -0.49 -10.08 5.94
C SER A 258 0.33 -8.84 5.55
N PRO A 259 0.91 -8.13 6.54
CA PRO A 259 1.69 -6.92 6.27
C PRO A 259 2.86 -7.22 5.33
N GLY A 260 3.16 -6.28 4.43
CA GLY A 260 4.16 -6.45 3.38
C GLY A 260 3.70 -7.27 2.17
N LYS A 261 2.45 -7.75 2.13
CA LYS A 261 1.87 -8.44 0.98
C LYS A 261 0.68 -7.68 0.40
N LEU A 262 0.57 -7.68 -0.93
CA LEU A 262 -0.61 -7.18 -1.63
C LEU A 262 -1.73 -8.21 -1.45
N VAL A 263 -2.87 -7.76 -0.93
CA VAL A 263 -4.09 -8.58 -0.81
C VAL A 263 -5.11 -8.13 -1.84
N GLU A 264 -5.92 -9.07 -2.30
CA GLU A 264 -6.94 -8.82 -3.32
C GLU A 264 -8.35 -9.02 -2.74
N LEU A 265 -9.31 -8.30 -3.32
CA LEU A 265 -10.73 -8.54 -3.20
C LEU A 265 -11.35 -8.43 -4.60
N ASP A 266 -12.04 -9.49 -5.02
CA ASP A 266 -12.88 -9.40 -6.21
C ASP A 266 -14.11 -8.53 -5.88
N THR A 267 -14.21 -7.40 -6.58
CA THR A 267 -15.28 -6.42 -6.39
C THR A 267 -16.21 -6.34 -7.59
N GLY A 268 -15.90 -7.03 -8.70
CA GLY A 268 -16.49 -6.76 -10.00
C GLY A 268 -17.99 -7.01 -10.07
N VAL A 269 -18.49 -8.04 -9.37
CA VAL A 269 -19.90 -8.41 -9.40
C VAL A 269 -20.79 -7.39 -8.68
N ALA A 270 -20.40 -6.95 -7.47
CA ALA A 270 -21.27 -6.16 -6.60
C ALA A 270 -20.98 -4.65 -6.60
N SER A 271 -19.82 -4.23 -7.10
CA SER A 271 -19.40 -2.83 -7.05
C SER A 271 -19.91 -2.06 -8.27
N PRO A 272 -20.56 -0.89 -8.11
CA PRO A 272 -20.90 -0.04 -9.25
C PRO A 272 -19.67 0.65 -9.87
N VAL A 273 -18.50 0.60 -9.22
CA VAL A 273 -17.33 1.42 -9.59
C VAL A 273 -16.07 0.60 -9.85
N PHE A 274 -15.82 -0.44 -9.04
CA PHE A 274 -14.54 -1.16 -9.03
C PHE A 274 -14.66 -2.54 -9.64
N ALA A 275 -13.94 -2.80 -10.71
CA ALA A 275 -13.81 -4.13 -11.31
C ALA A 275 -13.00 -5.07 -10.40
N ARG A 276 -11.90 -4.58 -9.83
CA ARG A 276 -11.04 -5.34 -8.91
C ARG A 276 -10.32 -4.41 -7.96
N SER A 277 -10.09 -4.85 -6.72
CA SER A 277 -9.51 -3.99 -5.70
C SER A 277 -8.42 -4.70 -4.90
N PHE A 278 -7.34 -3.98 -4.61
CA PHE A 278 -6.18 -4.48 -3.88
C PHE A 278 -5.88 -3.58 -2.67
N GLY A 279 -5.22 -4.15 -1.66
CA GLY A 279 -4.80 -3.43 -0.47
C GLY A 279 -3.39 -3.84 -0.03
N PHE A 280 -2.65 -2.88 0.50
CA PHE A 280 -1.28 -3.06 0.98
C PHE A 280 -1.05 -2.24 2.24
N VAL A 281 -0.37 -2.83 3.22
CA VAL A 281 0.21 -2.10 4.36
C VAL A 281 1.66 -2.54 4.49
N PRO A 282 2.66 -1.64 4.44
CA PRO A 282 4.06 -2.01 4.66
C PRO A 282 4.27 -2.57 6.07
N VAL A 283 3.64 -1.92 7.04
CA VAL A 283 3.58 -2.33 8.46
C VAL A 283 2.15 -2.13 8.96
N VAL A 284 1.78 -2.84 10.02
CA VAL A 284 0.46 -2.67 10.63
C VAL A 284 0.31 -1.23 11.17
N PRO A 285 -0.70 -0.45 10.73
CA PRO A 285 -0.94 0.90 11.25
C PRO A 285 -1.08 0.90 12.77
N GLY A 286 -0.43 1.84 13.44
CA GLY A 286 -0.45 1.95 14.90
C GLY A 286 0.53 1.05 15.65
N LEU A 287 1.33 0.23 14.93
CA LEU A 287 2.36 -0.61 15.55
C LEU A 287 3.64 0.19 15.85
N MET A 288 4.17 0.92 14.85
CA MET A 288 5.42 1.68 14.95
C MET A 288 5.23 3.14 15.36
N TRP A 289 3.98 3.60 15.43
CA TRP A 289 3.61 4.95 15.83
C TRP A 289 2.27 4.93 16.58
N LYS A 290 1.96 6.00 17.30
CA LYS A 290 0.65 6.16 17.96
C LYS A 290 -0.36 6.74 16.98
N GLU A 291 -1.44 6.02 16.67
CA GLU A 291 -2.51 6.52 15.79
C GLU A 291 -3.15 7.81 16.30
N SER A 292 -3.21 8.02 17.63
CA SER A 292 -3.69 9.27 18.22
C SER A 292 -2.84 10.50 17.87
N LYS A 293 -1.59 10.29 17.45
CA LYS A 293 -0.71 11.37 16.98
C LYS A 293 -0.79 11.53 15.47
N VAL A 294 -0.60 10.45 14.71
CA VAL A 294 -0.44 10.51 13.24
C VAL A 294 -1.76 10.40 12.47
N GLY A 295 -2.82 9.92 13.10
CA GLY A 295 -4.08 9.52 12.46
C GLY A 295 -4.25 8.00 12.35
N ALA A 296 -5.50 7.54 12.29
CA ALA A 296 -5.80 6.13 12.10
C ALA A 296 -5.47 5.66 10.67
N ASN A 297 -5.12 4.38 10.52
CA ASN A 297 -4.92 3.71 9.23
C ASN A 297 -3.78 4.28 8.36
N VAL A 298 -2.89 5.10 8.92
CA VAL A 298 -1.76 5.70 8.18
C VAL A 298 -0.89 4.61 7.55
N GLY A 299 -0.45 4.84 6.31
CA GLY A 299 0.41 3.96 5.53
C GLY A 299 -0.33 2.87 4.75
N VAL A 300 -1.66 2.75 4.88
CA VAL A 300 -2.42 1.88 3.98
C VAL A 300 -2.51 2.49 2.59
N THR A 301 -2.33 1.64 1.58
CA THR A 301 -2.52 1.98 0.18
C THR A 301 -3.45 0.96 -0.48
N PHE A 302 -4.40 1.45 -1.27
CA PHE A 302 -5.29 0.63 -2.10
C PHE A 302 -5.05 0.91 -3.57
N ILE A 303 -5.31 -0.09 -4.41
CA ILE A 303 -5.29 0.01 -5.87
C ILE A 303 -6.64 -0.49 -6.36
N HIS A 304 -7.28 0.26 -7.24
CA HIS A 304 -8.56 -0.12 -7.82
C HIS A 304 -8.46 -0.09 -9.34
N ILE A 305 -8.88 -1.18 -9.97
CA ILE A 305 -9.23 -1.20 -11.38
C ILE A 305 -10.68 -0.69 -11.46
N LEU A 306 -10.86 0.44 -12.11
CA LEU A 306 -12.15 1.06 -12.37
C LEU A 306 -12.91 0.27 -13.42
N LYS A 307 -14.24 0.20 -13.28
CA LYS A 307 -15.11 -0.34 -14.31
C LYS A 307 -15.13 0.59 -15.55
N PRO A 308 -15.39 0.07 -16.76
CA PRO A 308 -15.42 0.88 -17.97
C PRO A 308 -16.34 2.10 -17.87
N GLU A 309 -17.50 1.95 -17.24
CA GLU A 309 -18.54 2.99 -17.14
C GLU A 309 -18.18 4.15 -16.18
N VAL A 310 -17.11 4.00 -15.40
CA VAL A 310 -16.59 5.05 -14.51
C VAL A 310 -15.13 5.36 -14.80
N THR A 311 -14.59 4.83 -15.91
CA THR A 311 -13.22 5.07 -16.33
C THR A 311 -13.13 6.44 -17.00
N PRO A 312 -12.30 7.37 -16.49
CA PRO A 312 -12.19 8.73 -17.02
C PRO A 312 -11.92 8.76 -18.52
N TYR A 313 -12.80 9.49 -19.24
CA TYR A 313 -12.79 9.63 -20.70
C TYR A 313 -12.98 8.32 -21.47
N GLY A 314 -13.50 7.26 -20.82
CA GLY A 314 -13.65 5.94 -21.42
C GLY A 314 -12.33 5.29 -21.87
N ASN A 315 -11.18 5.80 -21.41
CA ASN A 315 -9.87 5.37 -21.89
C ASN A 315 -9.25 4.31 -20.97
N LEU A 316 -8.91 3.14 -21.50
CA LEU A 316 -8.32 2.03 -20.73
C LEU A 316 -6.98 2.35 -20.06
N ASN A 317 -6.29 3.42 -20.42
CA ASN A 317 -5.09 3.91 -19.72
C ASN A 317 -5.42 4.74 -18.46
N ASN A 318 -6.69 5.07 -18.23
CA ASN A 318 -7.16 5.78 -17.04
C ASN A 318 -7.91 4.86 -16.05
N ASN A 319 -7.92 3.55 -16.31
CA ASN A 319 -8.74 2.59 -15.55
C ASN A 319 -8.13 2.17 -14.20
N VAL A 320 -7.03 2.77 -13.74
CA VAL A 320 -6.43 2.46 -12.44
C VAL A 320 -6.35 3.73 -11.59
N MET A 321 -6.80 3.60 -10.35
CA MET A 321 -6.59 4.61 -9.31
C MET A 321 -5.90 4.00 -8.10
N MET A 322 -5.25 4.84 -7.31
CA MET A 322 -4.75 4.47 -5.99
C MET A 322 -5.36 5.36 -4.92
N TYR A 323 -5.40 4.86 -3.69
CA TYR A 323 -5.82 5.63 -2.52
C TYR A 323 -4.85 5.38 -1.39
N THR A 324 -4.32 6.43 -0.76
CA THR A 324 -3.38 6.26 0.36
C THR A 324 -3.69 7.18 1.54
N VAL A 325 -3.36 6.73 2.75
CA VAL A 325 -3.56 7.51 3.98
C VAL A 325 -2.22 7.97 4.53
N ALA A 326 -1.85 9.22 4.28
CA ALA A 326 -0.65 9.83 4.86
C ALA A 326 -0.83 10.23 6.34
N PRO A 327 0.27 10.49 7.09
CA PRO A 327 0.20 11.01 8.46
C PRO A 327 -0.25 12.47 8.51
N CYS A 328 -1.04 12.86 9.52
CA CYS A 328 -1.30 14.29 9.78
C CYS A 328 -0.03 15.02 10.20
N GLY A 329 0.04 16.34 10.03
CA GLY A 329 1.26 17.11 10.29
C GLY A 329 1.58 17.42 11.75
N ALA A 330 0.69 17.11 12.71
CA ALA A 330 0.88 17.40 14.14
C ALA A 330 1.92 16.57 14.93
N PRO A 331 2.27 15.31 14.57
CA PRO A 331 3.28 14.54 15.29
C PRO A 331 4.66 15.22 15.30
N PRO A 332 5.53 14.87 16.27
CA PRO A 332 6.95 15.23 16.21
C PRO A 332 7.64 14.72 14.94
N ASP A 333 8.69 15.41 14.51
CA ASP A 333 9.36 15.17 13.21
C ASP A 333 9.83 13.73 13.02
N THR A 334 10.41 13.11 14.04
CA THR A 334 10.87 11.71 13.95
C THR A 334 9.72 10.74 13.67
N THR A 335 8.57 10.95 14.32
CA THR A 335 7.37 10.11 14.13
C THR A 335 6.70 10.42 12.79
N TYR A 336 6.64 11.69 12.41
CA TYR A 336 6.10 12.12 11.12
C TYR A 336 6.92 11.54 9.96
N SER A 337 8.25 11.72 10.00
CA SER A 337 9.19 11.23 8.99
C SER A 337 9.09 9.71 8.81
N LEU A 338 9.10 8.94 9.91
CA LEU A 338 8.92 7.48 9.84
C LEU A 338 7.59 7.09 9.18
N ALA A 339 6.47 7.69 9.61
CA ALA A 339 5.16 7.39 9.07
C ALA A 339 5.02 7.82 7.59
N TYR A 340 5.64 8.94 7.20
CA TYR A 340 5.60 9.46 5.84
C TYR A 340 6.41 8.57 4.90
N LYS A 341 7.66 8.22 5.26
CA LYS A 341 8.49 7.26 4.51
C LYS A 341 7.78 5.93 4.33
N THR A 342 7.15 5.43 5.40
CA THR A 342 6.38 4.19 5.35
C THR A 342 5.18 4.32 4.40
N THR A 343 4.51 5.47 4.36
CA THR A 343 3.41 5.73 3.41
C THR A 343 3.89 5.70 1.97
N ILE A 344 5.00 6.39 1.66
CA ILE A 344 5.58 6.39 0.31
C ILE A 344 6.04 4.99 -0.11
N ALA A 345 6.71 4.26 0.78
CA ALA A 345 7.03 2.85 0.55
C ALA A 345 5.79 2.02 0.26
N GLY A 346 4.67 2.29 0.94
CA GLY A 346 3.37 1.68 0.68
C GLY A 346 2.81 1.97 -0.70
N VAL A 347 2.90 3.21 -1.16
CA VAL A 347 2.49 3.61 -2.52
C VAL A 347 3.33 2.90 -3.58
N ILE A 348 4.65 3.02 -3.53
CA ILE A 348 5.55 2.46 -4.54
C ILE A 348 5.48 0.92 -4.53
N ARG A 349 5.52 0.28 -3.36
CA ARG A 349 5.46 -1.19 -3.27
C ARG A 349 4.12 -1.74 -3.74
N ALA A 350 3.00 -1.08 -3.41
CA ALA A 350 1.70 -1.54 -3.87
C ALA A 350 1.63 -1.55 -5.40
N ALA A 351 2.09 -0.47 -6.05
CA ALA A 351 2.09 -0.38 -7.51
C ALA A 351 3.04 -1.41 -8.15
N ALA A 352 4.25 -1.57 -7.61
CA ALA A 352 5.20 -2.58 -8.08
C ALA A 352 4.65 -4.00 -7.93
N ALA A 353 4.12 -4.34 -6.74
CA ALA A 353 3.53 -5.65 -6.48
C ALA A 353 2.26 -5.91 -7.29
N TYR A 354 1.49 -4.85 -7.63
CA TYR A 354 0.32 -4.96 -8.50
C TYR A 354 0.73 -5.33 -9.92
N ASN A 355 1.77 -4.70 -10.47
CA ASN A 355 2.29 -5.02 -11.80
C ASN A 355 2.72 -6.49 -11.90
N ASP A 356 3.16 -7.12 -10.80
CA ASP A 356 3.51 -8.55 -10.76
C ASP A 356 2.29 -9.50 -10.72
N THR A 357 1.06 -8.98 -10.58
CA THR A 357 -0.17 -9.80 -10.59
C THR A 357 -0.69 -10.05 -12.00
N PRO A 358 -1.53 -11.09 -12.25
CA PRO A 358 -2.17 -11.28 -13.56
C PRO A 358 -2.96 -10.06 -14.05
N ALA A 359 -3.65 -9.35 -13.14
CA ALA A 359 -4.37 -8.13 -13.48
C ALA A 359 -3.42 -6.97 -13.85
N GLY A 360 -2.28 -6.87 -13.18
CA GLY A 360 -1.24 -5.88 -13.51
C GLY A 360 -0.49 -6.20 -14.80
N GLN A 361 -0.36 -7.46 -15.20
CA GLN A 361 0.15 -7.81 -16.52
C GLN A 361 -0.81 -7.38 -17.63
N GLN A 362 -2.12 -7.47 -17.39
CA GLN A 362 -3.15 -7.00 -18.33
C GLN A 362 -3.28 -5.46 -18.35
N TYR A 363 -3.20 -4.82 -17.19
CA TYR A 363 -3.35 -3.37 -17.02
C TYR A 363 -2.17 -2.77 -16.23
N PRO A 364 -0.95 -2.77 -16.79
CA PRO A 364 0.25 -2.36 -16.06
C PRO A 364 0.21 -0.87 -15.75
N VAL A 365 0.56 -0.52 -14.51
CA VAL A 365 0.82 0.86 -14.10
C VAL A 365 2.19 1.27 -14.64
N GLN A 366 2.19 2.25 -15.54
CA GLN A 366 3.38 2.77 -16.22
C GLN A 366 3.83 4.14 -15.67
N GLY A 367 2.97 4.80 -14.90
CA GLY A 367 3.29 6.02 -14.16
C GLY A 367 2.41 6.20 -12.93
N LEU A 368 2.91 6.92 -11.93
CA LEU A 368 2.13 7.36 -10.77
C LEU A 368 1.98 8.87 -10.77
N ARG A 369 0.74 9.36 -10.67
CA ARG A 369 0.47 10.80 -10.50
C ARG A 369 0.14 11.09 -9.04
N LEU A 370 1.06 11.75 -8.35
CA LEU A 370 1.07 11.97 -6.91
C LEU A 370 0.76 13.44 -6.57
N PRO A 371 -0.05 13.72 -5.54
CA PRO A 371 0.02 14.99 -4.85
C PRO A 371 1.24 15.02 -3.93
N LEU A 372 1.55 16.20 -3.37
CA LEU A 372 2.24 16.22 -2.08
C LEU A 372 1.28 15.71 -1.00
N LEU A 373 1.44 14.45 -0.59
CA LEU A 373 0.49 13.78 0.31
C LEU A 373 0.31 14.57 1.60
N ARG A 374 -0.96 14.93 1.90
CA ARG A 374 -1.38 15.79 3.02
C ARG A 374 -0.76 17.19 3.09
N GLY A 375 -0.26 17.73 1.98
CA GLY A 375 0.12 19.16 1.87
C GLY A 375 -1.04 20.15 2.01
N GLY A 376 -2.30 19.69 1.92
CA GLY A 376 -3.48 20.53 2.14
C GLY A 376 -3.86 20.67 3.62
N ILE A 377 -5.17 20.70 3.92
CA ILE A 377 -5.74 20.91 5.27
C ILE A 377 -5.15 19.98 6.36
N PHE A 378 -4.65 18.82 5.97
CA PHE A 378 -4.09 17.83 6.88
C PHE A 378 -2.67 18.13 7.38
N ARG A 379 -1.95 19.12 6.79
CA ARG A 379 -0.64 19.56 7.28
C ARG A 379 -0.72 20.27 8.63
N ARG A 380 -1.88 20.85 8.96
CA ARG A 380 -2.05 21.72 10.13
C ARG A 380 -0.97 22.81 10.12
N ASN A 381 -0.10 22.86 11.14
CA ASN A 381 0.95 23.88 11.25
C ASN A 381 2.31 23.42 10.70
N ARG A 382 2.41 22.21 10.11
CA ARG A 382 3.66 21.70 9.55
C ARG A 382 4.02 22.47 8.26
N SER A 383 5.30 22.82 8.11
CA SER A 383 5.81 23.51 6.92
C SER A 383 5.80 22.59 5.70
N LEU A 384 5.44 23.14 4.53
CA LEU A 384 5.47 22.40 3.26
C LEU A 384 6.89 21.91 2.92
N GLU A 385 7.91 22.69 3.26
CA GLU A 385 9.32 22.32 3.13
C GLU A 385 9.65 21.00 3.85
N SER A 386 9.23 20.84 5.12
CA SER A 386 9.47 19.59 5.88
C SER A 386 8.73 18.38 5.27
N ILE A 387 7.57 18.62 4.65
CA ILE A 387 6.81 17.58 3.96
C ILE A 387 7.51 17.22 2.64
N GLY A 388 8.01 18.20 1.90
CA GLY A 388 8.82 18.03 0.69
C GLY A 388 10.06 17.18 0.94
N ARG A 389 10.82 17.49 2.00
CA ARG A 389 11.97 16.68 2.43
C ARG A 389 11.60 15.25 2.81
N ALA A 390 10.56 15.07 3.62
CA ALA A 390 10.08 13.74 3.99
C ALA A 390 9.59 12.92 2.77
N ASN A 391 9.02 13.61 1.78
CA ASN A 391 8.59 13.02 0.53
C ASN A 391 9.78 12.57 -0.34
N ALA A 392 10.78 13.43 -0.51
CA ALA A 392 11.99 13.11 -1.28
C ALA A 392 12.74 11.92 -0.67
N GLU A 393 12.97 11.95 0.65
CA GLU A 393 13.67 10.87 1.35
C GLU A 393 12.87 9.55 1.30
N GLY A 394 11.55 9.61 1.52
CA GLY A 394 10.67 8.44 1.40
C GLY A 394 10.65 7.86 -0.02
N THR A 395 10.70 8.71 -1.04
CA THR A 395 10.70 8.31 -2.45
C THR A 395 12.02 7.64 -2.82
N SER A 396 13.16 8.24 -2.46
CA SER A 396 14.49 7.66 -2.70
C SER A 396 14.60 6.28 -2.06
N LEU A 397 14.28 6.14 -0.78
CA LEU A 397 14.29 4.84 -0.09
C LEU A 397 13.39 3.80 -0.76
N ALA A 398 12.19 4.20 -1.17
CA ALA A 398 11.25 3.28 -1.81
C ALA A 398 11.70 2.85 -3.21
N ILE A 399 12.27 3.75 -4.01
CA ILE A 399 12.83 3.42 -5.33
C ILE A 399 14.02 2.49 -5.19
N THR A 400 14.98 2.80 -4.30
CA THR A 400 16.13 1.93 -4.03
C THR A 400 15.70 0.53 -3.57
N GLN A 401 14.64 0.45 -2.77
CA GLN A 401 14.17 -0.84 -2.23
C GLN A 401 13.43 -1.69 -3.26
N TYR A 402 12.65 -1.08 -4.15
CA TYR A 402 11.70 -1.81 -5.00
C TYR A 402 12.00 -1.78 -6.50
N GLY A 403 12.88 -0.88 -6.97
CA GLY A 403 13.27 -0.76 -8.38
C GLY A 403 12.08 -0.71 -9.36
N PRO A 404 11.09 0.19 -9.17
CA PRO A 404 9.90 0.24 -10.03
C PRO A 404 10.24 0.67 -11.47
N ASN A 405 9.54 0.11 -12.45
CA ASN A 405 9.68 0.45 -13.87
C ASN A 405 8.73 1.58 -14.35
N PHE A 406 7.97 2.19 -13.43
CA PHE A 406 7.05 3.27 -13.75
C PHE A 406 7.66 4.63 -13.44
N GLU A 407 7.23 5.66 -14.15
CA GLU A 407 7.64 7.04 -13.86
C GLU A 407 6.85 7.65 -12.70
N LEU A 408 7.37 8.74 -12.15
CA LEU A 408 6.66 9.55 -11.15
C LEU A 408 6.23 10.88 -11.76
N GLN A 409 5.02 11.32 -11.43
CA GLN A 409 4.49 12.61 -11.81
C GLN A 409 3.95 13.31 -10.56
N TYR A 410 4.41 14.52 -10.25
CA TYR A 410 3.87 15.33 -9.17
C TYR A 410 2.90 16.36 -9.72
N MET A 411 1.66 16.33 -9.21
CA MET A 411 0.65 17.33 -9.50
C MET A 411 1.11 18.71 -9.01
N TYR A 412 0.65 19.73 -9.71
CA TYR A 412 0.95 21.12 -9.42
C TYR A 412 0.52 21.49 -8.00
N ASP A 413 1.46 22.09 -7.28
CA ASP A 413 1.28 22.75 -6.00
C ASP A 413 2.02 24.09 -6.08
N PRO A 414 1.39 25.23 -5.79
CA PRO A 414 2.01 26.55 -5.93
C PRO A 414 3.29 26.72 -5.10
N SER A 415 3.48 25.93 -4.04
CA SER A 415 4.70 26.01 -3.22
C SER A 415 5.91 25.29 -3.83
N ASN A 416 5.69 24.44 -4.84
CA ASN A 416 6.70 23.56 -5.43
C ASN A 416 7.44 22.67 -4.42
N ALA A 417 6.86 22.39 -3.24
CA ALA A 417 7.58 21.70 -2.16
C ALA A 417 8.06 20.29 -2.51
N ALA A 418 7.34 19.56 -3.37
CA ALA A 418 7.80 18.25 -3.87
C ALA A 418 9.05 18.39 -4.78
N LEU A 419 9.06 19.40 -5.65
CA LEU A 419 10.20 19.71 -6.52
C LEU A 419 11.42 20.14 -5.68
N HIS A 420 11.24 21.10 -4.77
CA HIS A 420 12.33 21.59 -3.92
C HIS A 420 12.94 20.47 -3.06
N GLY A 421 12.10 19.61 -2.45
CA GLY A 421 12.60 18.49 -1.66
C GLY A 421 13.44 17.51 -2.47
N LEU A 422 13.06 17.23 -3.73
CA LEU A 422 13.82 16.36 -4.62
C LEU A 422 15.11 17.02 -5.14
N GLN A 423 15.09 18.33 -5.42
CA GLN A 423 16.29 19.07 -5.80
C GLN A 423 17.33 19.13 -4.67
N GLU A 424 16.87 19.28 -3.42
CA GLU A 424 17.74 19.22 -2.24
C GLU A 424 18.35 17.82 -2.07
N ALA A 425 17.56 16.76 -2.22
CA ALA A 425 18.03 15.38 -2.17
C ALA A 425 19.04 15.06 -3.29
N GLU A 426 18.78 15.55 -4.51
CA GLU A 426 19.70 15.41 -5.64
C GLU A 426 21.04 16.09 -5.36
N SER A 427 21.00 17.34 -4.87
CA SER A 427 22.21 18.10 -4.54
C SER A 427 23.03 17.40 -3.45
N THR A 428 22.35 16.86 -2.43
CA THR A 428 22.98 16.09 -1.35
C THR A 428 23.62 14.81 -1.86
N TYR A 429 22.93 14.09 -2.74
CA TYR A 429 23.45 12.85 -3.34
C TYR A 429 24.67 13.11 -4.22
N LEU A 430 24.62 14.12 -5.09
CA LEU A 430 25.76 14.50 -5.93
C LEU A 430 26.98 14.92 -5.11
N ALA A 431 26.78 15.66 -4.01
CA ALA A 431 27.86 15.99 -3.08
C ALA A 431 28.49 14.73 -2.47
N SER A 432 27.69 13.74 -2.06
CA SER A 432 28.19 12.48 -1.50
C SER A 432 28.94 11.57 -2.48
N MET A 433 28.89 11.87 -3.78
CA MET A 433 29.64 11.17 -4.83
C MET A 433 31.00 11.83 -5.12
N LEU A 434 31.20 13.05 -4.64
CA LEU A 434 32.46 13.81 -4.80
C LEU A 434 33.40 13.63 -3.60
N ASP A 435 32.85 13.25 -2.45
CA ASP A 435 33.56 12.84 -1.23
C ASP A 435 33.94 11.34 -1.28
#